data_AF-A0A963LWK9-F1
#
_entry.id   AF-A0A963LWK9-F1
#
_cell.length_a   1.000
_cell.length_b   1.000
_cell.length_c   1.000
_cell.angle_alpha   90.00
_cell.angle_beta   90.00
_cell.angle_gamma   90.00
#
_symmetry.space_group_name_H-M   'P 1'
#
loop_
_entity.id
_entity.type
_entity.pdbx_description
1 polymer ?
#
loop_
_entity_poly.entity_id
_entity_poly.type
_entity_poly.pdbx_seq_one_letter_code
_entity_poly.pdbx_strand_id
1 'polypeptide(L)'
;PDRRDPELDLYHPDNKPPYSAAFLQRFRAAQLARIRRRTAWVREVLERLRKQGGLEMERGFVTHRTMAEPRFLDASIDPNDRPIGTCFMGNPETVNTGPVGSARFSTLRSWLSQWSPDDTHAHGEKCAAQITVPMLAIEHSADDAVPQPHTRRIFEACASADKTMECIRGATHYFSGQPELLDQAARMCIDWMQERRLLE
;
A
#
# COMPACT_ATOMS: atom_id res chain seq x y z
N PRO A 1 1.17 0.77 -22.11
CA PRO A 1 0.17 0.15 -21.18
C PRO A 1 -0.64 -0.97 -21.83
N ASP A 2 -0.68 -0.97 -23.17
CA ASP A 2 -1.59 -1.77 -24.00
C ASP A 2 -1.08 -3.19 -24.28
N ARG A 3 0.24 -3.41 -24.13
CA ARG A 3 0.82 -4.76 -24.11
C ARG A 3 0.57 -5.40 -22.75
N ARG A 4 -0.36 -6.36 -22.72
CA ARG A 4 -0.81 -7.07 -21.52
C ARG A 4 -0.70 -8.56 -21.77
N ASP A 5 -0.43 -9.29 -20.72
CA ASP A 5 -0.62 -10.74 -20.69
C ASP A 5 -2.07 -10.99 -20.21
N PRO A 6 -2.97 -11.48 -21.07
CA PRO A 6 -4.36 -11.73 -20.69
C PRO A 6 -4.48 -12.69 -19.51
N GLU A 7 -3.54 -13.62 -19.34
CA GLU A 7 -3.56 -14.61 -18.26
C GLU A 7 -3.19 -14.03 -16.89
N LEU A 8 -2.65 -12.81 -16.87
CA LEU A 8 -2.27 -12.07 -15.65
C LEU A 8 -3.02 -10.75 -15.52
N ASP A 9 -3.95 -10.46 -16.44
CA ASP A 9 -4.78 -9.27 -16.36
C ASP A 9 -5.98 -9.56 -15.44
N LEU A 10 -5.91 -9.03 -14.22
CA LEU A 10 -6.93 -9.21 -13.18
C LEU A 10 -8.35 -8.81 -13.64
N TYR A 11 -8.46 -7.91 -14.61
CA TYR A 11 -9.73 -7.38 -15.12
C TYR A 11 -10.18 -8.07 -16.43
N HIS A 12 -9.43 -9.05 -16.93
CA HIS A 12 -9.85 -9.84 -18.08
C HIS A 12 -11.16 -10.60 -17.79
N PRO A 13 -12.09 -10.73 -18.76
CA PRO A 13 -13.34 -11.48 -18.56
C PRO A 13 -13.16 -12.92 -18.07
N ASP A 14 -12.05 -13.56 -18.44
CA ASP A 14 -11.77 -14.96 -18.04
C ASP A 14 -11.11 -15.09 -16.66
N ASN A 15 -10.59 -14.00 -16.08
CA ASN A 15 -9.95 -14.00 -14.77
C ASN A 15 -10.93 -13.46 -13.72
N LYS A 16 -11.79 -14.33 -13.18
CA LYS A 16 -12.81 -13.96 -12.18
C LYS A 16 -12.52 -14.55 -10.79
N PRO A 17 -12.89 -13.82 -9.71
CA PRO A 17 -12.85 -14.36 -8.37
C PRO A 17 -13.93 -15.44 -8.17
N PRO A 18 -13.77 -16.37 -7.20
CA PRO A 18 -12.60 -16.49 -6.32
C PRO A 18 -11.37 -17.03 -7.07
N TYR A 19 -10.21 -16.45 -6.79
CA TYR A 19 -8.97 -16.80 -7.46
C TYR A 19 -8.33 -18.04 -6.81
N SER A 20 -7.88 -18.97 -7.65
CA SER A 20 -7.15 -20.14 -7.14
C SER A 20 -5.79 -19.73 -6.54
N ALA A 21 -5.31 -20.52 -5.56
CA ALA A 21 -3.98 -20.31 -4.98
C ALA A 21 -2.87 -20.31 -6.05
N ALA A 22 -2.97 -21.18 -7.06
CA ALA A 22 -2.04 -21.25 -8.17
C ALA A 22 -2.04 -19.95 -9.01
N PHE A 23 -3.21 -19.39 -9.32
CA PHE A 23 -3.31 -18.10 -9.99
C PHE A 23 -2.68 -16.98 -9.16
N LEU A 24 -3.02 -16.90 -7.86
CA LEU A 24 -2.49 -15.86 -6.96
C LEU A 24 -0.96 -15.93 -6.84
N GLN A 25 -0.40 -17.13 -6.72
CA GLN A 25 1.05 -17.33 -6.70
C GLN A 25 1.70 -16.84 -7.99
N ARG A 26 1.16 -17.25 -9.15
CA ARG A 26 1.67 -16.83 -10.47
C ARG A 26 1.56 -15.31 -10.66
N PHE A 27 0.41 -14.73 -10.31
CA PHE A 27 0.16 -13.29 -10.40
C PHE A 27 1.15 -12.49 -9.54
N ARG A 28 1.30 -12.83 -8.26
CA ARG A 28 2.21 -12.15 -7.34
C ARG A 28 3.67 -12.27 -7.78
N ALA A 29 4.10 -13.46 -8.23
CA ALA A 29 5.44 -13.66 -8.77
C ALA A 29 5.70 -12.80 -10.02
N ALA A 30 4.73 -12.72 -10.94
CA ALA A 30 4.84 -11.90 -12.13
C ALA A 30 4.87 -10.39 -11.82
N GLN A 31 4.07 -9.90 -10.86
CA GLN A 31 4.13 -8.51 -10.41
C GLN A 31 5.49 -8.19 -9.77
N LEU A 32 6.03 -9.07 -8.92
CA LEU A 32 7.35 -8.90 -8.32
C LEU A 32 8.45 -8.85 -9.41
N ALA A 33 8.42 -9.77 -10.36
CA ALA A 33 9.36 -9.79 -11.48
C ALA A 33 9.28 -8.51 -12.33
N ARG A 34 8.06 -7.98 -12.54
CA ARG A 34 7.82 -6.72 -13.24
C ARG A 34 8.45 -5.53 -12.50
N ILE A 35 8.24 -5.43 -11.19
CA ILE A 35 8.80 -4.36 -10.36
C ILE A 35 10.33 -4.43 -10.36
N ARG A 36 10.91 -5.63 -10.22
CA ARG A 36 12.36 -5.84 -10.28
C ARG A 36 12.98 -5.44 -11.63
N ARG A 37 12.34 -5.76 -12.75
CA ARG A 37 12.78 -5.29 -14.08
C ARG A 37 12.77 -3.76 -14.17
N ARG A 38 11.79 -3.10 -13.56
CA ARG A 38 11.76 -1.62 -13.51
C ARG A 38 12.84 -1.05 -12.62
N THR A 39 13.06 -1.63 -11.44
CA THR A 39 14.18 -1.26 -10.56
C THR A 39 15.54 -1.41 -11.26
N ALA A 40 15.77 -2.51 -12.00
CA ALA A 40 17.00 -2.71 -12.76
C ALA A 40 17.22 -1.59 -13.79
N TRP A 41 16.19 -1.28 -14.59
CA TRP A 41 16.24 -0.17 -15.54
C TRP A 41 16.50 1.19 -14.85
N VAL A 42 15.88 1.45 -13.70
CA VAL A 42 16.11 2.68 -12.92
C VAL A 42 17.59 2.80 -12.53
N ARG A 43 18.22 1.72 -12.07
CA ARG A 43 19.65 1.67 -11.72
C ARG A 43 20.54 1.91 -12.93
N GLU A 44 20.24 1.27 -14.06
CA GLU A 44 20.97 1.46 -15.31
C GLU A 44 20.95 2.93 -15.77
N VAL A 45 19.79 3.59 -15.66
CA VAL A 45 19.66 5.01 -16.03
C VAL A 45 20.44 5.90 -15.07
N LEU A 46 20.33 5.69 -13.76
CA LEU A 46 21.12 6.46 -12.77
C LEU A 46 22.61 6.29 -13.00
N GLU A 47 23.08 5.07 -13.27
CA GLU A 47 24.48 4.79 -13.53
C GLU A 47 24.96 5.46 -14.82
N ARG A 48 24.14 5.44 -15.88
CA ARG A 48 24.44 6.12 -17.14
C ARG A 48 24.57 7.63 -16.94
N LEU A 49 23.62 8.26 -16.23
CA LEU A 49 23.67 9.70 -15.93
C LEU A 49 24.93 10.05 -15.14
N ARG A 50 25.26 9.25 -14.12
CA ARG A 50 26.49 9.41 -13.33
C ARG A 50 27.75 9.35 -14.21
N LYS A 51 27.85 8.36 -15.09
CA LYS A 51 29.01 8.19 -16.01
C LYS A 51 29.14 9.31 -17.04
N GLN A 52 28.03 9.93 -17.45
CA GLN A 52 28.05 11.06 -18.37
C GLN A 52 28.66 12.33 -17.74
N GLY A 53 28.67 12.43 -16.40
CA GLY A 53 29.34 13.53 -15.69
C GLY A 53 28.74 14.92 -15.92
N GLY A 54 27.52 14.99 -16.44
CA GLY A 54 26.79 16.24 -16.68
C GLY A 54 25.94 16.69 -15.49
N LEU A 55 25.22 17.80 -15.65
CA LEU A 55 24.32 18.35 -14.61
C LEU A 55 22.96 17.62 -14.53
N GLU A 56 22.62 16.78 -15.51
CA GLU A 56 21.41 15.95 -15.49
C GLU A 56 21.61 14.76 -14.54
N MET A 57 21.06 14.83 -13.32
CA MET A 57 21.26 13.83 -12.27
C MET A 57 20.02 12.98 -11.96
N GLU A 58 18.89 13.24 -12.61
CA GLU A 58 17.58 12.65 -12.26
C GLU A 58 16.62 12.64 -13.47
N ARG A 59 15.64 11.71 -13.48
CA ARG A 59 14.55 11.68 -14.45
C ARG A 59 13.23 11.27 -13.81
N GLY A 60 12.13 11.84 -14.30
CA GLY A 60 10.79 11.33 -14.05
C GLY A 60 10.43 10.19 -15.02
N PHE A 61 9.61 9.25 -14.56
CA PHE A 61 9.01 8.24 -15.43
C PHE A 61 7.63 7.81 -14.93
N VAL A 62 6.89 7.15 -15.81
CA VAL A 62 5.51 6.72 -15.56
C VAL A 62 5.42 5.19 -15.47
N THR A 63 4.75 4.70 -14.42
CA THR A 63 4.37 3.28 -14.25
C THR A 63 2.86 3.15 -14.36
N HIS A 64 2.38 2.54 -15.43
CA HIS A 64 0.94 2.30 -15.62
C HIS A 64 0.47 1.09 -14.82
N ARG A 65 -0.84 0.95 -14.58
CA ARG A 65 -1.42 -0.29 -14.04
C ARG A 65 -0.85 -0.68 -12.68
N THR A 66 -1.06 0.21 -11.71
CA THR A 66 -0.52 0.11 -10.36
C THR A 66 -1.56 -0.26 -9.30
N MET A 67 -2.85 -0.34 -9.68
CA MET A 67 -3.96 -0.74 -8.80
C MET A 67 -4.58 -2.07 -9.27
N ALA A 68 -3.76 -3.11 -9.33
CA ALA A 68 -4.19 -4.47 -9.68
C ALA A 68 -4.01 -5.40 -8.47
N GLU A 69 -4.87 -5.24 -7.47
CA GLU A 69 -4.83 -5.98 -6.21
C GLU A 69 -6.02 -6.95 -6.13
N PRO A 70 -5.77 -8.29 -6.15
CA PRO A 70 -6.83 -9.31 -6.09
C PRO A 70 -7.79 -9.17 -4.91
N ARG A 71 -7.31 -8.66 -3.77
CA ARG A 71 -8.15 -8.48 -2.55
C ARG A 71 -9.35 -7.57 -2.77
N PHE A 72 -9.28 -6.62 -3.71
CA PHE A 72 -10.43 -5.76 -4.00
C PHE A 72 -11.55 -6.49 -4.75
N LEU A 73 -11.27 -7.64 -5.38
CA LEU A 73 -12.24 -8.39 -6.18
C LEU A 73 -12.65 -9.71 -5.51
N ASP A 74 -11.83 -10.24 -4.62
CA ASP A 74 -12.04 -11.53 -3.97
C ASP A 74 -12.10 -11.38 -2.44
N ALA A 75 -13.29 -11.62 -1.88
CA ALA A 75 -13.54 -11.55 -0.44
C ALA A 75 -12.82 -12.63 0.37
N SER A 76 -12.40 -13.73 -0.28
CA SER A 76 -11.74 -14.83 0.41
C SER A 76 -10.27 -14.54 0.76
N ILE A 77 -9.68 -13.50 0.14
CA ILE A 77 -8.28 -13.12 0.37
C ILE A 77 -8.22 -12.02 1.43
N ASP A 78 -7.53 -12.29 2.55
CA ASP A 78 -7.44 -11.39 3.71
C ASP A 78 -8.81 -10.79 4.07
N PRO A 79 -9.80 -11.61 4.47
CA PRO A 79 -11.19 -11.17 4.66
C PRO A 79 -11.29 -10.08 5.73
N ASN A 80 -12.02 -9.00 5.44
CA ASN A 80 -12.37 -7.93 6.37
C ASN A 80 -13.77 -7.36 5.99
N ASP A 81 -14.21 -6.28 6.63
CA ASP A 81 -15.54 -5.70 6.42
C ASP A 81 -15.62 -4.80 5.16
N ARG A 82 -14.60 -4.79 4.29
CA ARG A 82 -14.57 -3.92 3.10
C ARG A 82 -15.65 -4.33 2.09
N PRO A 83 -16.28 -3.38 1.40
CA PRO A 83 -17.09 -3.71 0.22
C PRO A 83 -16.21 -4.34 -0.87
N ILE A 84 -16.70 -5.36 -1.57
CA ILE A 84 -16.00 -5.96 -2.71
C ILE A 84 -16.27 -5.17 -3.98
N GLY A 85 -15.25 -5.04 -4.83
CA GLY A 85 -15.30 -4.24 -6.05
C GLY A 85 -14.94 -2.77 -5.85
N THR A 86 -14.48 -2.37 -4.66
CA THR A 86 -14.01 -1.01 -4.36
C THR A 86 -12.59 -1.02 -3.80
N CYS A 87 -11.93 0.13 -3.93
CA CYS A 87 -10.75 0.51 -3.15
C CYS A 87 -10.91 1.96 -2.70
N PHE A 88 -9.98 2.46 -1.87
CA PHE A 88 -10.00 3.82 -1.33
C PHE A 88 -10.02 4.95 -2.38
N MET A 89 -9.78 4.62 -3.65
CA MET A 89 -9.84 5.53 -4.80
C MET A 89 -11.08 5.32 -5.69
N GLY A 90 -12.02 4.47 -5.29
CA GLY A 90 -13.21 4.08 -6.04
C GLY A 90 -13.04 2.74 -6.77
N ASN A 91 -13.55 2.64 -8.01
CA ASN A 91 -13.50 1.40 -8.78
C ASN A 91 -12.04 0.99 -9.12
N PRO A 92 -11.55 -0.19 -8.69
CA PRO A 92 -10.17 -0.61 -8.88
C PRO A 92 -9.73 -0.69 -10.35
N GLU A 93 -10.61 -1.12 -11.26
CA GLU A 93 -10.30 -1.24 -12.70
C GLU A 93 -10.04 0.13 -13.32
N THR A 94 -10.92 1.10 -13.05
CA THR A 94 -10.79 2.48 -13.49
C THR A 94 -9.49 3.09 -12.96
N VAL A 95 -9.25 2.98 -11.65
CA VAL A 95 -8.06 3.58 -11.00
C VAL A 95 -6.77 2.93 -11.50
N ASN A 96 -6.77 1.62 -11.78
CA ASN A 96 -5.59 0.90 -12.29
C ASN A 96 -5.01 1.54 -13.54
N THR A 97 -5.86 2.01 -14.46
CA THR A 97 -5.41 2.68 -15.69
C THR A 97 -5.37 4.20 -15.54
N GLY A 98 -6.08 4.75 -14.55
CA GLY A 98 -6.23 6.16 -14.27
C GLY A 98 -4.90 6.92 -14.03
N PRO A 99 -4.89 8.24 -14.26
CA PRO A 99 -3.70 9.08 -14.10
C PRO A 99 -3.28 9.27 -12.64
N VAL A 100 -4.16 8.98 -11.68
CA VAL A 100 -3.97 9.25 -10.24
C VAL A 100 -3.43 8.06 -9.44
N GLY A 101 -3.15 6.91 -10.06
CA GLY A 101 -2.76 5.70 -9.33
C GLY A 101 -1.48 5.85 -8.50
N SER A 102 -1.36 5.07 -7.41
CA SER A 102 -0.15 4.99 -6.60
C SER A 102 1.07 4.64 -7.47
N ALA A 103 2.23 5.23 -7.17
CA ALA A 103 3.46 5.05 -7.95
C ALA A 103 3.38 5.42 -9.44
N ARG A 104 2.27 6.02 -9.91
CA ARG A 104 2.05 6.29 -11.35
C ARG A 104 3.15 7.17 -11.92
N PHE A 105 3.56 8.20 -11.19
CA PHE A 105 4.74 9.00 -11.49
C PHE A 105 5.79 8.78 -10.39
N SER A 106 7.05 8.70 -10.78
CA SER A 106 8.18 8.64 -9.86
C SER A 106 9.41 9.28 -10.49
N THR A 107 10.30 9.81 -9.65
CA THR A 107 11.70 10.01 -10.07
C THR A 107 12.45 8.68 -9.95
N LEU A 108 13.65 8.57 -10.54
CA LEU A 108 14.48 7.37 -10.43
C LEU A 108 14.76 7.06 -8.96
N ARG A 109 15.17 8.07 -8.17
CA ARG A 109 15.46 7.87 -6.75
C ARG A 109 14.21 7.66 -5.89
N SER A 110 13.09 8.34 -6.17
CA SER A 110 11.86 8.10 -5.40
C SER A 110 11.33 6.67 -5.62
N TRP A 111 11.52 6.11 -6.82
CA TRP A 111 11.22 4.70 -7.08
C TRP A 111 12.02 3.76 -6.20
N LEU A 112 13.34 3.95 -6.11
CA LEU A 112 14.19 3.12 -5.25
C LEU A 112 13.81 3.27 -3.77
N SER A 113 13.56 4.51 -3.32
CA SER A 113 13.25 4.79 -1.92
C SER A 113 11.92 4.21 -1.45
N GLN A 114 10.91 4.12 -2.32
CA GLN A 114 9.53 3.81 -1.91
C GLN A 114 8.99 2.52 -2.53
N TRP A 115 9.21 2.29 -3.83
CA TRP A 115 8.50 1.28 -4.61
C TRP A 115 9.32 0.03 -4.94
N SER A 116 10.64 0.08 -4.78
CA SER A 116 11.52 -1.06 -5.02
C SER A 116 11.55 -2.02 -3.81
N PRO A 117 11.07 -3.27 -3.91
CA PRO A 117 11.03 -4.19 -2.77
C PRO A 117 12.41 -4.52 -2.20
N ASP A 118 13.44 -4.48 -3.04
CA ASP A 118 14.80 -4.85 -2.67
C ASP A 118 15.59 -3.65 -2.09
N ASP A 119 15.06 -2.42 -2.20
CA ASP A 119 15.79 -1.18 -1.87
C ASP A 119 15.03 -0.20 -0.96
N THR A 120 13.72 -0.37 -0.85
CA THR A 120 12.84 0.60 -0.20
C THR A 120 13.27 0.88 1.23
N HIS A 121 13.28 2.16 1.59
CA HIS A 121 13.41 2.59 2.98
C HIS A 121 12.05 2.59 3.68
N ALA A 122 10.95 2.42 2.95
CA ALA A 122 9.58 2.41 3.46
C ALA A 122 9.15 0.98 3.90
N HIS A 123 9.99 0.29 4.67
CA HIS A 123 9.65 -1.04 5.20
C HIS A 123 9.03 -0.92 6.61
N GLY A 124 7.70 -0.88 6.66
CA GLY A 124 6.93 -0.63 7.89
C GLY A 124 7.41 -1.37 9.14
N GLU A 125 7.53 -2.71 9.10
CA GLU A 125 7.95 -3.49 10.29
C GLU A 125 9.37 -3.14 10.78
N LYS A 126 10.32 -2.93 9.85
CA LYS A 126 11.70 -2.55 10.20
C LYS A 126 11.75 -1.15 10.81
N CYS A 127 10.96 -0.21 10.27
CA CYS A 127 10.84 1.13 10.82
C CYS A 127 10.16 1.12 12.19
N ALA A 128 9.08 0.33 12.34
CA ALA A 128 8.34 0.21 13.60
C ALA A 128 9.23 -0.31 14.73
N ALA A 129 10.14 -1.23 14.45
CA ALA A 129 11.10 -1.74 15.43
C ALA A 129 12.04 -0.67 16.04
N GLN A 130 12.09 0.54 15.48
CA GLN A 130 12.85 1.66 16.04
C GLN A 130 12.00 2.62 16.87
N ILE A 131 10.67 2.44 16.89
CA ILE A 131 9.76 3.28 17.67
C ILE A 131 9.79 2.81 19.12
N THR A 132 10.35 3.64 20.01
CA THR A 132 10.43 3.37 21.45
C THR A 132 9.54 4.29 22.30
N VAL A 133 8.98 5.33 21.69
CA VAL A 133 8.03 6.25 22.33
C VAL A 133 6.63 5.64 22.38
N PRO A 134 5.71 6.14 23.25
CA PRO A 134 4.34 5.66 23.28
C PRO A 134 3.68 5.62 21.89
N MET A 135 2.93 4.55 21.58
CA MET A 135 2.32 4.36 20.25
C MET A 135 0.87 3.86 20.34
N LEU A 136 -0.05 4.57 19.69
CA LEU A 136 -1.41 4.10 19.42
C LEU A 136 -1.51 3.63 17.97
N ALA A 137 -1.95 2.39 17.75
CA ALA A 137 -2.30 1.86 16.44
C ALA A 137 -3.82 1.71 16.34
N ILE A 138 -4.43 2.27 15.30
CA ILE A 138 -5.88 2.18 15.06
C ILE A 138 -6.10 1.42 13.74
N GLU A 139 -6.76 0.27 13.81
CA GLU A 139 -7.19 -0.50 12.65
C GLU A 139 -8.61 -0.12 12.25
N HIS A 140 -8.87 -0.01 10.94
CA HIS A 140 -10.21 0.17 10.39
C HIS A 140 -10.71 -1.17 9.84
N SER A 141 -11.81 -1.69 10.38
CA SER A 141 -12.22 -3.07 10.02
C SER A 141 -12.75 -3.20 8.59
N ALA A 142 -13.17 -2.09 7.95
CA ALA A 142 -13.60 -2.04 6.55
C ALA A 142 -12.60 -1.29 5.65
N ASP A 143 -11.32 -1.25 6.02
CA ASP A 143 -10.27 -0.61 5.21
C ASP A 143 -10.19 -1.25 3.81
N ASP A 144 -10.27 -0.39 2.78
CA ASP A 144 -10.26 -0.71 1.36
C ASP A 144 -8.99 -0.19 0.65
N ALA A 145 -7.92 0.05 1.41
CA ALA A 145 -6.57 0.34 0.95
C ALA A 145 -5.53 -0.58 1.57
N VAL A 146 -5.54 -0.68 2.90
CA VAL A 146 -4.55 -1.37 3.72
C VAL A 146 -5.09 -2.75 4.09
N PRO A 147 -4.40 -3.83 3.69
CA PRO A 147 -4.78 -5.18 4.11
C PRO A 147 -4.81 -5.30 5.63
N GLN A 148 -5.87 -5.92 6.16
CA GLN A 148 -6.13 -5.99 7.60
C GLN A 148 -4.93 -6.46 8.45
N PRO A 149 -4.13 -7.48 8.03
CA PRO A 149 -3.00 -7.91 8.86
C PRO A 149 -1.92 -6.84 9.08
N HIS A 150 -1.86 -5.79 8.26
CA HIS A 150 -0.72 -4.86 8.24
C HIS A 150 -0.64 -4.01 9.52
N THR A 151 -1.75 -3.47 10.02
CA THR A 151 -1.74 -2.65 11.26
C THR A 151 -1.25 -3.47 12.45
N ARG A 152 -1.72 -4.72 12.57
CA ARG A 152 -1.24 -5.65 13.60
C ARG A 152 0.26 -5.94 13.47
N ARG A 153 0.76 -6.18 12.26
CA ARG A 153 2.19 -6.43 12.03
C ARG A 153 3.06 -5.25 12.46
N ILE A 154 2.63 -4.02 12.17
CA ILE A 154 3.31 -2.80 12.65
C ILE A 154 3.27 -2.73 14.19
N PHE A 155 2.11 -2.98 14.78
CA PHE A 155 1.94 -2.99 16.23
C PHE A 155 2.85 -4.01 16.92
N GLU A 156 2.90 -5.24 16.42
CA GLU A 156 3.75 -6.31 16.95
C GLU A 156 5.23 -5.98 16.80
N ALA A 157 5.64 -5.44 15.64
CA ALA A 157 7.03 -5.06 15.38
C ALA A 157 7.51 -3.84 16.19
N CYS A 158 6.61 -2.96 16.64
CA CYS A 158 6.96 -1.77 17.40
C CYS A 158 7.72 -2.10 18.70
N ALA A 159 8.85 -1.43 18.95
CA ALA A 159 9.69 -1.66 20.14
C ALA A 159 9.20 -0.93 21.40
N SER A 160 8.16 -0.10 21.29
CA SER A 160 7.61 0.62 22.44
C SER A 160 7.02 -0.33 23.48
N ALA A 161 7.37 -0.08 24.74
CA ALA A 161 6.77 -0.77 25.88
C ALA A 161 5.37 -0.25 26.22
N ASP A 162 5.06 1.00 25.82
CA ASP A 162 3.74 1.60 25.94
C ASP A 162 3.09 1.68 24.57
N LYS A 163 2.43 0.61 24.17
CA LYS A 163 1.70 0.56 22.91
C LYS A 163 0.29 0.01 23.09
N THR A 164 -0.66 0.66 22.44
CA THR A 164 -2.08 0.26 22.42
C THR A 164 -2.51 0.01 20.99
N MET A 165 -3.37 -0.98 20.77
CA MET A 165 -3.99 -1.25 19.48
C MET A 165 -5.50 -1.27 19.64
N GLU A 166 -6.20 -0.50 18.81
CA GLU A 166 -7.66 -0.42 18.78
C GLU A 166 -8.18 -0.73 17.38
N CYS A 167 -9.47 -1.04 17.29
CA CYS A 167 -10.14 -1.27 16.00
C CYS A 167 -11.47 -0.52 15.93
N ILE A 168 -11.64 0.33 14.92
CA ILE A 168 -12.89 1.01 14.63
C ILE A 168 -13.68 0.16 13.63
N ARG A 169 -14.79 -0.40 14.11
CA ARG A 169 -15.66 -1.26 13.33
C ARG A 169 -16.38 -0.47 12.23
N GLY A 170 -16.37 -1.00 11.01
CA GLY A 170 -17.01 -0.41 9.85
C GLY A 170 -16.29 0.78 9.22
N ALA A 171 -15.20 1.27 9.81
CA ALA A 171 -14.45 2.39 9.25
C ALA A 171 -13.78 1.99 7.91
N THR A 172 -13.92 2.86 6.92
CA THR A 172 -13.18 2.80 5.63
C THR A 172 -11.84 3.52 5.76
N HIS A 173 -10.97 3.43 4.75
CA HIS A 173 -9.63 4.00 4.84
C HIS A 173 -9.60 5.51 5.19
N TYR A 174 -10.54 6.28 4.64
CA TYR A 174 -10.64 7.74 4.84
C TYR A 174 -11.91 8.21 5.54
N PHE A 175 -12.66 7.29 6.20
CA PHE A 175 -13.95 7.63 6.80
C PHE A 175 -14.93 8.27 5.80
N SER A 176 -14.91 7.86 4.52
CA SER A 176 -15.69 8.51 3.47
C SER A 176 -17.19 8.36 3.74
N GLY A 177 -17.87 9.48 4.01
CA GLY A 177 -19.26 9.47 4.44
C GLY A 177 -19.49 8.93 5.85
N GLN A 178 -18.48 8.89 6.71
CA GLN A 178 -18.53 8.31 8.06
C GLN A 178 -18.07 9.33 9.14
N PRO A 179 -18.71 10.50 9.26
CA PRO A 179 -18.28 11.54 10.20
C PRO A 179 -18.32 11.09 11.67
N GLU A 180 -19.23 10.20 12.04
CA GLU A 180 -19.33 9.67 13.40
C GLU A 180 -18.13 8.76 13.75
N LEU A 181 -17.65 7.96 12.78
CA LEU A 181 -16.46 7.11 12.98
C LEU A 181 -15.17 7.93 12.99
N LEU A 182 -15.13 9.03 12.22
CA LEU A 182 -14.03 9.99 12.28
C LEU A 182 -13.99 10.70 13.65
N ASP A 183 -15.15 11.12 14.18
CA ASP A 183 -15.25 11.70 15.52
C ASP A 183 -14.80 10.69 16.60
N GLN A 184 -15.21 9.43 16.47
CA GLN A 184 -14.75 8.35 17.34
C GLN A 184 -13.21 8.20 17.31
N ALA A 185 -12.60 8.19 16.12
CA ALA A 185 -11.15 8.10 15.97
C ALA A 185 -10.42 9.29 16.61
N ALA A 186 -10.97 10.49 16.43
CA ALA A 186 -10.40 11.72 17.00
C ALA A 186 -10.47 11.69 18.53
N ARG A 187 -11.61 11.33 19.13
CA ARG A 187 -11.75 11.18 20.58
C ARG A 187 -10.79 10.14 21.14
N MET A 188 -10.71 8.98 20.49
CA MET A 188 -9.77 7.92 20.88
C MET A 188 -8.31 8.42 20.93
N CYS A 189 -7.88 9.22 19.95
CA CYS A 189 -6.56 9.84 19.97
C CYS A 189 -6.40 10.81 21.16
N ILE A 190 -7.38 11.67 21.39
CA ILE A 190 -7.37 12.69 22.47
C ILE A 190 -7.32 12.02 23.84
N ASP A 191 -8.25 11.10 24.11
CA ASP A 191 -8.36 10.41 25.40
C ASP A 191 -7.07 9.64 25.70
N TRP A 192 -6.54 8.90 24.72
CA TRP A 192 -5.29 8.15 24.86
C TRP A 192 -4.08 9.03 25.18
N MET A 193 -4.02 10.22 24.59
CA MET A 193 -2.98 11.22 24.87
C MET A 193 -3.17 11.85 26.26
N GLN A 194 -4.38 12.16 26.68
CA GLN A 194 -4.68 12.71 28.01
C GLN A 194 -4.32 11.73 29.14
N GLU A 195 -4.64 10.44 28.98
CA GLU A 195 -4.26 9.38 29.93
C GLU A 195 -2.74 9.32 30.16
N ARG A 196 -1.96 9.66 29.14
CA ARG A 196 -0.49 9.70 29.15
C ARG A 196 0.09 11.08 29.43
N ARG A 197 -0.75 12.09 29.64
CA ARG A 197 -0.37 13.50 29.83
C ARG A 197 0.48 14.03 28.66
N LEU A 198 0.13 13.61 27.44
CA LEU A 198 0.73 14.10 26.19
C LEU A 198 -0.03 15.29 25.59
N LEU A 199 -1.22 15.58 26.11
CA LEU A 199 -2.01 16.77 25.86
C LEU A 199 -2.32 17.45 27.19
N GLU A 200 -2.27 18.78 27.18
CA GLU A 200 -2.68 19.64 28.31
C GLU A 200 -4.20 19.67 28.48
#